data_AF-A0A455U3Z3-F1
#
_entry.id   AF-A0A455U3Z3-F1
#
_cell.length_a   1.000
_cell.length_b   1.000
_cell.length_c   1.000
_cell.angle_alpha   90.00
_cell.angle_beta   90.00
_cell.angle_gamma   90.00
#
_symmetry.space_group_name_H-M   'P 1'
#
loop_
_entity.id
_entity.type
_entity.pdbx_description
1 polymer ?
#
loop_
_entity_poly.entity_id
_entity_poly.type
_entity_poly.pdbx_seq_one_letter_code
_entity_poly.pdbx_strand_id
1 'polypeptide(L)'
;MSFLLGSGAGFSGDRTDAAVAVVAELIKRQQPAALVFETLGERTLAAAHRAMREDPESGFEPLLDELLAPVLRDCLDHDIKILGNFGAANPSGACQVIAELAAQLGRADVRIAQVHGDDIRQQLHSLDLQRWEAERLEMPSDDALISANVYLGAKALAEALAMQADVVVTGRVADPALFLAPLMHHFDWRWDDWDRLACGMMAGHLAECGAQVSGGYFADPGFKDVPGLATVGYPIIEVEQDGSLIITKPANTGGCVTEQTVKEQLLYEVHDPANYLTPDVTVDLTHAEVRQLAPNRVSVTGIRGKPAPERLKTTVCYEGVGRARRKFLTPGPTRWHGRNLPHRYCARGWCSVPR
;
A
#
# COMPACT_ATOMS: atom_id res chain seq x y z
N MET A 1 7.15 23.62 2.35
CA MET A 1 7.16 23.08 0.97
C MET A 1 6.48 21.74 1.08
N SER A 2 5.49 21.47 0.22
CA SER A 2 4.78 20.20 0.27
C SER A 2 5.67 19.03 -0.15
N PHE A 3 5.35 17.86 0.41
CA PHE A 3 5.86 16.57 -0.01
C PHE A 3 4.82 15.85 -0.87
N LEU A 4 5.25 15.19 -1.94
CA LEU A 4 4.35 14.49 -2.86
C LEU A 4 4.42 12.98 -2.67
N LEU A 5 3.27 12.36 -2.50
CA LEU A 5 3.12 10.91 -2.45
C LEU A 5 2.42 10.42 -3.71
N GLY A 6 3.12 9.67 -4.56
CA GLY A 6 2.56 9.06 -5.76
C GLY A 6 2.20 7.59 -5.54
N SER A 7 1.03 7.17 -6.04
CA SER A 7 0.64 5.75 -6.07
C SER A 7 1.08 5.09 -7.38
N GLY A 8 1.94 4.08 -7.29
CA GLY A 8 2.48 3.33 -8.43
C GLY A 8 1.71 2.06 -8.78
N ALA A 9 1.11 1.42 -7.78
CA ALA A 9 0.25 0.24 -7.89
C ALA A 9 -0.65 0.12 -6.66
N GLY A 10 -1.79 -0.58 -6.81
CA GLY A 10 -2.73 -0.81 -5.70
C GLY A 10 -3.03 -2.26 -5.35
N PHE A 11 -2.44 -3.23 -6.06
CA PHE A 11 -2.54 -4.66 -5.77
C PHE A 11 -1.56 -5.46 -6.65
N SER A 12 -1.28 -6.71 -6.27
CA SER A 12 -0.50 -7.63 -7.11
C SER A 12 -1.21 -7.93 -8.42
N GLY A 13 -0.48 -7.79 -9.53
CA GLY A 13 -1.02 -7.99 -10.86
C GLY A 13 -1.88 -6.85 -11.40
N ASP A 14 -1.74 -5.65 -10.81
CA ASP A 14 -2.28 -4.38 -11.33
C ASP A 14 -1.63 -4.00 -12.68
N ARG A 15 -2.12 -2.92 -13.29
CA ARG A 15 -1.56 -2.37 -14.53
C ARG A 15 -0.14 -1.86 -14.28
N THR A 16 0.77 -2.21 -15.18
CA THR A 16 2.20 -1.91 -15.05
C THR A 16 2.60 -0.55 -15.62
N ASP A 17 1.67 0.13 -16.29
CA ASP A 17 1.88 1.44 -16.90
C ASP A 17 1.40 2.62 -16.03
N ALA A 18 0.71 2.37 -14.91
CA ALA A 18 0.13 3.42 -14.07
C ALA A 18 1.18 4.39 -13.51
N ALA A 19 2.29 3.85 -13.00
CA ALA A 19 3.35 4.64 -12.37
C ALA A 19 4.00 5.66 -13.32
N VAL A 20 4.01 5.40 -14.64
CA VAL A 20 4.65 6.26 -15.65
C VAL A 20 4.08 7.68 -15.62
N ALA A 21 2.75 7.81 -15.61
CA ALA A 21 2.10 9.11 -15.59
C ALA A 21 2.29 9.83 -14.24
N VAL A 22 2.37 9.07 -13.15
CA VAL A 22 2.62 9.60 -11.80
C VAL A 22 4.03 10.18 -11.72
N VAL A 23 5.04 9.41 -12.10
CA VAL A 23 6.45 9.84 -12.08
C VAL A 23 6.68 11.04 -12.98
N ALA A 24 6.10 11.06 -14.17
CA ALA A 24 6.18 12.22 -15.07
C ALA A 24 5.64 13.50 -14.41
N GLU A 25 4.53 13.43 -13.67
CA GLU A 25 4.00 14.59 -12.95
C GLU A 25 4.84 14.95 -11.72
N LEU A 26 5.37 13.97 -10.97
CA LEU A 26 6.28 14.23 -9.84
C LEU A 26 7.55 14.98 -10.29
N ILE A 27 8.19 14.51 -11.37
CA ILE A 27 9.38 15.15 -11.96
C ILE A 27 9.07 16.58 -12.42
N LYS A 28 7.95 16.76 -13.12
CA LYS A 28 7.51 18.07 -13.60
C LYS A 28 7.30 19.07 -12.46
N ARG A 29 6.80 18.61 -11.30
CA ARG A 29 6.54 19.46 -10.14
C ARG A 29 7.81 19.89 -9.39
N GLN A 30 8.91 19.14 -9.52
CA GLN A 30 10.20 19.45 -8.87
C GLN A 30 10.08 19.69 -7.36
N GLN A 31 9.21 18.91 -6.71
CA GLN A 31 9.03 18.91 -5.26
C GLN A 31 9.55 17.60 -4.68
N PRO A 32 9.98 17.57 -3.41
CA PRO A 32 10.30 16.32 -2.72
C PRO A 32 9.16 15.31 -2.84
N ALA A 33 9.48 14.07 -3.20
CA ALA A 33 8.45 13.08 -3.52
C ALA A 33 8.89 11.64 -3.19
N ALA A 34 7.89 10.79 -3.00
CA ALA A 34 8.06 9.33 -2.97
C ALA A 34 7.01 8.66 -3.87
N LEU A 35 7.39 7.53 -4.46
CA LEU A 35 6.53 6.66 -5.23
C LEU A 35 6.31 5.35 -4.46
N VAL A 36 5.05 4.97 -4.26
CA VAL A 36 4.70 3.81 -3.45
C VAL A 36 4.04 2.74 -4.31
N PHE A 37 4.51 1.50 -4.19
CA PHE A 37 3.90 0.33 -4.79
C PHE A 37 3.28 -0.53 -3.69
N GLU A 38 1.96 -0.44 -3.55
CA GLU A 38 1.16 -1.31 -2.70
C GLU A 38 0.68 -2.48 -3.56
N THR A 39 1.27 -3.65 -3.38
CA THR A 39 1.00 -4.86 -4.17
C THR A 39 0.57 -6.05 -3.32
N LEU A 40 0.29 -5.88 -2.02
CA LEU A 40 0.18 -6.99 -1.10
C LEU A 40 -1.13 -6.95 -0.29
N GLY A 41 -2.17 -7.64 -0.77
CA GLY A 41 -3.35 -7.96 0.04
C GLY A 41 -3.20 -9.28 0.83
N GLU A 42 -4.12 -9.57 1.76
CA GLU A 42 -4.09 -10.78 2.61
C GLU A 42 -4.00 -12.06 1.78
N ARG A 43 -4.75 -12.10 0.68
CA ARG A 43 -4.81 -13.24 -0.23
C ARG A 43 -3.49 -13.43 -0.98
N THR A 44 -2.89 -12.33 -1.40
CA THR A 44 -1.65 -12.32 -2.16
C THR A 44 -0.51 -12.84 -1.31
N LEU A 45 -0.46 -12.46 -0.03
CA LEU A 45 0.59 -12.92 0.89
C LEU A 45 0.57 -14.44 1.08
N ALA A 46 -0.61 -15.03 1.30
CA ALA A 46 -0.72 -16.49 1.39
C ALA A 46 -0.34 -17.19 0.08
N ALA A 47 -0.66 -16.60 -1.08
CA ALA A 47 -0.24 -17.11 -2.38
C ALA A 47 1.28 -17.01 -2.58
N ALA A 48 1.89 -15.92 -2.13
CA ALA A 48 3.33 -15.68 -2.18
C ALA A 48 4.11 -16.69 -1.32
N HIS A 49 3.65 -16.95 -0.09
CA HIS A 49 4.25 -17.98 0.76
C HIS A 49 4.11 -19.39 0.17
N ARG A 50 3.03 -19.69 -0.55
CA ARG A 50 2.88 -20.96 -1.27
C ARG A 50 3.83 -21.06 -2.45
N ALA A 51 3.94 -20.01 -3.27
CA ALA A 51 4.89 -19.95 -4.36
C ALA A 51 6.31 -20.19 -3.83
N MET A 52 6.71 -19.50 -2.76
CA MET A 52 8.03 -19.67 -2.14
C MET A 52 8.30 -21.09 -1.63
N ARG A 53 7.27 -21.82 -1.18
CA ARG A 53 7.40 -23.24 -0.78
C ARG A 53 7.66 -24.16 -1.95
N GLU A 54 7.07 -23.86 -3.11
CA GLU A 54 7.23 -24.62 -4.34
C GLU A 54 8.58 -24.28 -5.02
N ASP A 55 8.97 -23.01 -4.99
CA ASP A 55 10.21 -22.46 -5.52
C ASP A 55 10.79 -21.41 -4.55
N PRO A 56 11.89 -21.71 -3.83
CA PRO A 56 12.52 -20.80 -2.86
C PRO A 56 12.94 -19.44 -3.41
N GLU A 57 13.20 -19.34 -4.73
CA GLU A 57 13.59 -18.10 -5.39
C GLU A 57 12.37 -17.22 -5.75
N SER A 58 11.14 -17.72 -5.54
CA SER A 58 9.90 -16.98 -5.79
C SER A 58 9.32 -16.35 -4.51
N GLY A 59 8.07 -15.87 -4.56
CA GLY A 59 7.36 -15.37 -3.38
C GLY A 59 7.43 -13.85 -3.16
N PHE A 60 8.00 -13.10 -4.09
CA PHE A 60 7.82 -11.64 -4.21
C PHE A 60 6.80 -11.32 -5.32
N GLU A 61 6.52 -10.04 -5.59
CA GLU A 61 5.62 -9.59 -6.66
C GLU A 61 6.05 -10.14 -8.03
N PRO A 62 5.22 -10.97 -8.70
CA PRO A 62 5.61 -11.58 -9.96
C PRO A 62 5.85 -10.59 -11.11
N LEU A 63 5.25 -9.40 -11.08
CA LEU A 63 5.42 -8.36 -12.09
C LEU A 63 6.40 -7.25 -11.64
N LEU A 64 7.30 -7.53 -10.70
CA LEU A 64 8.19 -6.52 -10.12
C LEU A 64 9.04 -5.79 -11.18
N ASP A 65 9.57 -6.53 -12.14
CA ASP A 65 10.32 -6.00 -13.27
C ASP A 65 9.45 -5.12 -14.17
N GLU A 66 8.26 -5.58 -14.53
CA GLU A 66 7.31 -4.82 -15.37
C GLU A 66 6.83 -3.53 -14.67
N LEU A 67 6.67 -3.55 -13.35
CA LEU A 67 6.25 -2.40 -12.54
C LEU A 67 7.36 -1.34 -12.42
N LEU A 68 8.60 -1.77 -12.19
CA LEU A 68 9.70 -0.86 -11.89
C LEU A 68 10.51 -0.45 -13.13
N ALA A 69 10.68 -1.33 -14.12
CA ALA A 69 11.52 -1.03 -15.29
C ALA A 69 11.14 0.28 -16.01
N PRO A 70 9.85 0.66 -16.16
CA PRO A 70 9.47 1.89 -16.83
C PRO A 70 9.82 3.18 -16.07
N VAL A 71 10.07 3.09 -14.76
CA VAL A 71 10.15 4.28 -13.88
C VAL A 71 11.38 4.32 -12.97
N LEU A 72 12.07 3.20 -12.76
CA LEU A 72 13.15 3.09 -11.78
C LEU A 72 14.26 4.11 -12.06
N ARG A 73 14.75 4.18 -13.29
CA ARG A 73 15.81 5.12 -13.66
C ARG A 73 15.37 6.58 -13.42
N ASP A 74 14.19 6.94 -13.90
CA ASP A 74 13.66 8.30 -13.75
C ASP A 74 13.51 8.67 -12.27
N CYS A 75 13.05 7.74 -11.42
CA CYS A 75 12.97 7.97 -9.97
C CYS A 75 14.36 8.19 -9.37
N LEU A 76 15.34 7.36 -9.73
CA LEU A 76 16.70 7.46 -9.21
C LEU A 76 17.44 8.72 -9.72
N ASP A 77 17.18 9.16 -10.96
CA ASP A 77 17.81 10.34 -11.56
C ASP A 77 17.23 11.65 -10.97
N HIS A 78 16.01 11.58 -10.41
CA HIS A 78 15.29 12.72 -9.82
C HIS A 78 15.10 12.63 -8.30
N ASP A 79 15.81 11.74 -7.61
CA ASP A 79 15.76 11.54 -6.16
C ASP A 79 14.34 11.25 -5.61
N ILE A 80 13.51 10.56 -6.39
CA ILE A 80 12.19 10.08 -5.97
C ILE A 80 12.37 8.72 -5.30
N LYS A 81 12.11 8.66 -3.98
CA LYS A 81 12.26 7.42 -3.20
C LYS A 81 11.15 6.44 -3.54
N ILE A 82 11.50 5.16 -3.72
CA ILE A 82 10.53 4.10 -3.99
C ILE A 82 10.33 3.27 -2.73
N LEU A 83 9.07 3.04 -2.35
CA LEU A 83 8.72 2.12 -1.26
C LEU A 83 7.72 1.10 -1.76
N GLY A 84 7.85 -0.16 -1.35
CA GLY A 84 6.81 -1.12 -1.66
C GLY A 84 6.86 -2.40 -0.83
N ASN A 85 5.68 -2.96 -0.62
CA ASN A 85 5.45 -4.26 0.00
C ASN A 85 5.53 -5.41 -1.02
N PHE A 86 6.10 -5.15 -2.21
CA PHE A 86 6.33 -6.13 -3.26
C PHE A 86 7.31 -7.24 -2.89
N GLY A 87 7.99 -7.14 -1.73
CA GLY A 87 8.76 -8.25 -1.17
C GLY A 87 7.89 -9.43 -0.77
N ALA A 88 6.62 -9.18 -0.40
CA ALA A 88 5.64 -10.21 -0.03
C ALA A 88 6.21 -11.26 0.94
N ALA A 89 6.38 -12.51 0.51
CA ALA A 89 6.96 -13.59 1.31
C ALA A 89 8.49 -13.71 1.16
N ASN A 90 9.08 -13.12 0.11
CA ASN A 90 10.52 -13.16 -0.17
C ASN A 90 11.08 -11.75 -0.46
N PRO A 91 11.19 -10.86 0.55
CA PRO A 91 11.76 -9.53 0.32
C PRO A 91 13.22 -9.57 -0.16
N SER A 92 13.95 -10.65 0.12
CA SER A 92 15.36 -10.80 -0.31
C SER A 92 15.45 -10.99 -1.83
N GLY A 93 14.58 -11.85 -2.40
CA GLY A 93 14.49 -12.05 -3.84
C GLY A 93 14.07 -10.77 -4.56
N ALA A 94 13.12 -10.02 -4.01
CA ALA A 94 12.75 -8.71 -4.56
C ALA A 94 13.94 -7.73 -4.61
N CYS A 95 14.74 -7.64 -3.54
CA CYS A 95 15.95 -6.81 -3.52
C CYS A 95 16.95 -7.21 -4.61
N GLN A 96 17.13 -8.51 -4.85
CA GLN A 96 18.04 -9.00 -5.90
C GLN A 96 17.55 -8.59 -7.29
N VAL A 97 16.27 -8.80 -7.59
CA VAL A 97 15.67 -8.40 -8.89
C VAL A 97 15.80 -6.89 -9.11
N ILE A 98 15.56 -6.07 -8.08
CA ILE A 98 15.72 -4.61 -8.19
C ILE A 98 17.18 -4.23 -8.43
N ALA A 99 18.13 -4.87 -7.74
CA ALA A 99 19.56 -4.62 -7.94
C ALA A 99 20.01 -4.95 -9.38
N GLU A 100 19.54 -6.08 -9.91
CA GLU A 100 19.81 -6.50 -11.28
C GLU A 100 19.20 -5.54 -12.30
N LEU A 101 17.94 -5.14 -12.11
CA LEU A 101 17.26 -4.17 -12.96
C LEU A 101 17.97 -2.81 -12.94
N ALA A 102 18.35 -2.33 -11.75
CA ALA A 102 19.09 -1.08 -11.61
C ALA A 102 20.46 -1.14 -12.31
N ALA A 103 21.18 -2.26 -12.19
CA ALA A 103 22.45 -2.47 -12.89
C ALA A 103 22.27 -2.44 -14.42
N GLN A 104 21.21 -3.07 -14.95
CA GLN A 104 20.88 -3.03 -16.38
C GLN A 104 20.55 -1.62 -16.87
N LEU A 105 19.96 -0.78 -16.00
CA LEU A 105 19.66 0.63 -16.28
C LEU A 105 20.85 1.58 -16.04
N GLY A 106 22.04 1.05 -15.69
CA GLY A 106 23.25 1.83 -15.45
C GLY A 106 23.30 2.51 -14.08
N ARG A 107 22.47 2.07 -13.13
CA ARG A 107 22.36 2.58 -11.75
C ARG A 107 22.73 1.53 -10.70
N ALA A 108 23.89 0.89 -10.89
CA ALA A 108 24.41 -0.12 -9.95
C ALA A 108 24.79 0.45 -8.57
N ASP A 109 24.75 1.78 -8.42
CA ASP A 109 24.94 2.53 -7.17
C ASP A 109 23.69 2.61 -6.28
N VAL A 110 22.56 2.07 -6.75
CA VAL A 110 21.28 2.09 -6.02
C VAL A 110 21.41 1.54 -4.59
N ARG A 111 20.82 2.24 -3.62
CA ARG A 111 20.74 1.78 -2.24
C ARG A 111 19.39 1.13 -1.98
N ILE A 112 19.40 -0.17 -1.73
CA ILE A 112 18.19 -0.95 -1.48
C ILE A 112 18.19 -1.35 0.00
N ALA A 113 17.15 -0.94 0.72
CA ALA A 113 16.93 -1.36 2.09
C ALA A 113 15.83 -2.41 2.16
N GLN A 114 16.01 -3.38 3.05
CA GLN A 114 15.08 -4.47 3.27
C GLN A 114 14.55 -4.40 4.70
N VAL A 115 13.24 -4.36 4.86
CA VAL A 115 12.55 -4.40 6.16
C VAL A 115 12.03 -5.81 6.41
N HIS A 116 12.35 -6.35 7.59
CA HIS A 116 11.98 -7.69 8.06
C HIS A 116 11.18 -7.62 9.37
N GLY A 117 10.60 -8.75 9.78
CA GLY A 117 9.99 -8.92 11.10
C GLY A 117 8.47 -9.09 11.08
N ASP A 118 7.86 -9.10 9.90
CA ASP A 118 6.43 -9.32 9.75
C ASP A 118 6.05 -10.80 9.88
N ASP A 119 6.88 -11.72 9.36
CA ASP A 119 6.66 -13.17 9.44
C ASP A 119 6.95 -13.71 10.85
N ILE A 120 5.88 -14.05 11.57
CA ILE A 120 5.91 -14.56 12.94
C ILE A 120 5.64 -16.07 13.02
N ARG A 121 5.68 -16.82 11.90
CA ARG A 121 5.33 -18.26 11.90
C ARG A 121 6.11 -19.06 12.94
N GLN A 122 7.39 -18.76 13.14
CA GLN A 122 8.25 -19.44 14.11
C GLN A 122 7.92 -19.09 15.57
N GLN A 123 7.28 -17.96 15.80
CA GLN A 123 6.99 -17.41 17.14
C GLN A 123 5.50 -17.48 17.49
N LEU A 124 4.66 -18.01 16.58
CA LEU A 124 3.20 -17.94 16.67
C LEU A 124 2.66 -18.46 18.01
N HIS A 125 3.23 -19.55 18.54
CA HIS A 125 2.80 -20.16 19.81
C HIS A 125 3.35 -19.46 21.07
N SER A 126 4.40 -18.65 20.92
CA SER A 126 4.94 -17.86 22.02
C SER A 126 4.24 -16.51 22.19
N LEU A 127 3.43 -16.11 21.21
CA LEU A 127 2.70 -14.84 21.21
C LEU A 127 1.29 -15.04 21.77
N ASP A 128 0.84 -14.09 22.58
CA ASP A 128 -0.54 -14.00 23.01
C ASP A 128 -1.40 -13.60 21.81
N LEU A 129 -2.04 -14.57 21.14
CA LEU A 129 -2.90 -14.33 19.98
C LEU A 129 -4.34 -14.08 20.42
N GLN A 130 -4.84 -12.89 20.15
CA GLN A 130 -6.25 -12.56 20.35
C GLN A 130 -6.99 -12.65 19.02
N ARG A 131 -7.97 -13.56 18.91
CA ARG A 131 -8.81 -13.67 17.71
C ARG A 131 -9.77 -12.49 17.60
N TRP A 132 -10.02 -12.06 16.37
CA TRP A 132 -11.07 -11.11 16.07
C TRP A 132 -12.45 -11.69 16.39
N GLU A 133 -13.36 -10.90 16.95
CA GLU A 133 -14.66 -11.38 17.45
C GLU A 133 -15.53 -12.06 16.38
N ALA A 134 -15.37 -11.66 15.11
CA ALA A 134 -16.11 -12.27 14.00
C ALA A 134 -15.54 -13.64 13.57
N GLU A 135 -14.34 -14.02 14.04
CA GLU A 135 -13.71 -15.31 13.71
C GLU A 135 -14.21 -16.42 14.64
N ARG A 136 -15.10 -17.26 14.11
CA ARG A 136 -15.78 -18.32 14.86
C ARG A 136 -15.19 -19.71 14.63
N LEU A 137 -14.23 -19.83 13.73
CA LEU A 137 -13.60 -21.11 13.40
C LEU A 137 -12.46 -21.40 14.38
N GLU A 138 -12.31 -22.68 14.73
CA GLU A 138 -11.10 -23.14 15.38
C GLU A 138 -9.91 -23.05 14.42
N MET A 139 -8.76 -22.66 14.97
CA MET A 139 -7.51 -22.63 14.20
C MET A 139 -7.12 -24.07 13.87
N PRO A 140 -6.88 -24.41 12.59
CA PRO A 140 -6.37 -25.72 12.20
C PRO A 140 -5.00 -26.04 12.82
N SER A 141 -4.53 -27.28 12.64
CA SER A 141 -3.19 -27.68 13.09
C SER A 141 -2.07 -26.92 12.38
N ASP A 142 -0.90 -26.89 13.02
CA ASP A 142 0.28 -26.17 12.52
C ASP A 142 0.80 -26.72 11.19
N ASP A 143 0.57 -28.01 10.92
CA ASP A 143 0.87 -28.63 9.62
C ASP A 143 0.14 -27.94 8.45
N ALA A 144 -1.02 -27.33 8.73
CA ALA A 144 -1.77 -26.57 7.76
C ALA A 144 -1.31 -25.10 7.68
N LEU A 145 -0.46 -24.59 8.58
CA LEU A 145 -0.04 -23.19 8.57
C LEU A 145 0.68 -22.86 7.26
N ILE A 146 0.28 -21.78 6.59
CA ILE A 146 0.88 -21.26 5.36
C ILE A 146 1.68 -20.00 5.67
N SER A 147 1.03 -19.03 6.31
CA SER A 147 1.60 -17.73 6.64
C SER A 147 1.03 -17.20 7.96
N ALA A 148 1.83 -16.40 8.66
CA ALA A 148 1.43 -15.68 9.84
C ALA A 148 2.20 -14.37 9.86
N ASN A 149 1.54 -13.27 9.48
CA ASN A 149 2.23 -12.01 9.27
C ASN A 149 1.56 -10.87 10.04
N VAL A 150 2.38 -10.08 10.72
CA VAL A 150 1.98 -8.88 11.46
C VAL A 150 2.02 -7.68 10.53
N TYR A 151 1.04 -6.79 10.65
CA TYR A 151 1.00 -5.53 9.92
C TYR A 151 1.90 -4.54 10.64
N LEU A 152 3.16 -4.49 10.22
CA LEU A 152 4.14 -3.54 10.76
C LEU A 152 3.75 -2.10 10.43
N GLY A 153 4.23 -1.17 11.26
CA GLY A 153 4.07 0.27 11.07
C GLY A 153 5.22 0.92 10.28
N ALA A 154 5.18 2.24 10.18
CA ALA A 154 6.05 3.05 9.32
C ALA A 154 7.49 3.20 9.85
N LYS A 155 7.74 2.91 11.13
CA LYS A 155 9.01 3.22 11.79
C LYS A 155 10.24 2.63 11.10
N ALA A 156 10.25 1.32 10.85
CA ALA A 156 11.39 0.65 10.21
C ALA A 156 11.63 1.14 8.76
N LEU A 157 10.57 1.58 8.08
CA LEU A 157 10.65 2.13 6.73
C LEU A 157 11.23 3.55 6.76
N ALA A 158 10.86 4.37 7.74
CA ALA A 158 11.45 5.68 7.96
C ALA A 158 12.93 5.59 8.36
N GLU A 159 13.31 4.59 9.16
CA GLU A 159 14.71 4.28 9.48
C GLU A 159 15.50 3.87 8.23
N ALA A 160 14.91 3.06 7.34
CA ALA A 160 15.51 2.72 6.06
C ALA A 160 15.77 3.96 5.18
N LEU A 161 14.83 4.90 5.11
CA LEU A 161 15.01 6.17 4.42
C LEU A 161 16.09 7.05 5.08
N ALA A 162 16.16 7.06 6.41
CA ALA A 162 17.22 7.77 7.14
C ALA A 162 18.61 7.21 6.83
N MET A 163 18.72 5.91 6.56
CA MET A 163 19.93 5.26 6.02
C MET A 163 20.19 5.53 4.54
N GLN A 164 19.48 6.50 3.94
CA GLN A 164 19.62 6.95 2.56
C GLN A 164 19.29 5.86 1.52
N ALA A 165 18.33 4.99 1.82
CA ALA A 165 17.81 4.03 0.85
C ALA A 165 17.07 4.77 -0.28
N ASP A 166 17.32 4.36 -1.52
CA ASP A 166 16.59 4.80 -2.71
C ASP A 166 15.34 3.96 -2.94
N VAL A 167 15.44 2.66 -2.62
CA VAL A 167 14.34 1.70 -2.68
C VAL A 167 14.20 1.00 -1.33
N VAL A 168 13.01 1.06 -0.73
CA VAL A 168 12.67 0.32 0.49
C VAL A 168 11.74 -0.83 0.13
N VAL A 169 12.21 -2.05 0.41
CA VAL A 169 11.53 -3.31 0.15
C VAL A 169 11.04 -3.90 1.46
N THR A 170 9.77 -4.26 1.54
CA THR A 170 9.20 -4.90 2.73
C THR A 170 8.28 -6.07 2.36
N GLY A 171 7.99 -6.92 3.35
CA GLY A 171 6.89 -7.88 3.33
C GLY A 171 5.59 -7.21 3.78
N ARG A 172 4.91 -7.78 4.78
CA ARG A 172 3.67 -7.21 5.31
C ARG A 172 3.92 -6.00 6.21
N VAL A 173 3.38 -4.87 5.78
CA VAL A 173 3.14 -3.65 6.57
C VAL A 173 1.66 -3.30 6.51
N ALA A 174 1.18 -2.37 7.32
CA ALA A 174 -0.05 -1.68 6.96
C ALA A 174 0.18 -0.88 5.68
N ASP A 175 -0.69 -1.07 4.71
CA ASP A 175 -0.69 -0.42 3.41
C ASP A 175 -0.43 1.11 3.50
N PRO A 176 -1.13 1.87 4.37
CA PRO A 176 -0.87 3.30 4.50
C PRO A 176 0.47 3.64 5.19
N ALA A 177 1.11 2.69 5.88
CA ALA A 177 2.42 2.91 6.51
C ALA A 177 3.54 3.11 5.48
N LEU A 178 3.40 2.54 4.27
CA LEU A 178 4.31 2.80 3.14
C LEU A 178 4.37 4.28 2.77
N PHE A 179 3.24 4.99 2.92
CA PHE A 179 3.11 6.41 2.61
C PHE A 179 3.43 7.30 3.80
N LEU A 180 3.16 6.85 5.04
CA LEU A 180 3.54 7.58 6.25
C LEU A 180 5.06 7.68 6.41
N ALA A 181 5.80 6.61 6.12
CA ALA A 181 7.26 6.55 6.28
C ALA A 181 8.04 7.70 5.63
N PRO A 182 7.84 8.04 4.34
CA PRO A 182 8.52 9.18 3.72
C PRO A 182 8.12 10.53 4.31
N LEU A 183 6.89 10.69 4.81
CA LEU A 183 6.48 11.91 5.50
C LEU A 183 7.20 12.07 6.85
N MET A 184 7.30 10.99 7.62
CA MET A 184 8.05 10.96 8.89
C MET A 184 9.52 11.32 8.66
N HIS A 185 10.13 10.74 7.62
CA HIS A 185 11.51 11.03 7.26
C HIS A 185 11.71 12.48 6.78
N HIS A 186 10.80 13.00 5.95
CA HIS A 186 10.95 14.32 5.34
C HIS A 186 10.65 15.47 6.31
N PHE A 187 9.57 15.39 7.08
CA PHE A 187 9.14 16.46 7.98
C PHE A 187 9.70 16.36 9.40
N ASP A 188 10.39 15.25 9.73
CA ASP A 188 10.91 14.97 11.07
C ASP A 188 9.82 15.10 12.14
N TRP A 189 8.61 14.62 11.81
CA TRP A 189 7.52 14.59 12.77
C TRP A 189 7.85 13.69 13.95
N ARG A 190 7.34 14.05 15.13
CA ARG A 190 7.55 13.24 16.33
C ARG A 190 6.63 12.02 16.29
N TRP A 191 7.12 10.89 16.76
CA TRP A 191 6.34 9.64 16.89
C TRP A 191 5.24 9.67 17.96
N ASP A 192 5.19 10.74 18.77
CA ASP A 192 4.11 11.03 19.70
C ASP A 192 3.22 12.21 19.25
N ASP A 193 3.44 12.75 18.05
CA ASP A 193 2.53 13.70 17.41
C ASP A 193 1.44 12.94 16.65
N TRP A 194 0.41 12.53 17.39
CA TRP A 194 -0.64 11.66 16.87
C TRP A 194 -1.44 12.32 15.75
N ASP A 195 -1.66 13.64 15.79
CA ASP A 195 -2.41 14.33 14.74
C ASP A 195 -1.64 14.29 13.40
N ARG A 196 -0.31 14.48 13.43
CA ARG A 196 0.52 14.37 12.23
C ARG A 196 0.60 12.94 11.71
N LEU A 197 0.78 11.97 12.60
CA LEU A 197 0.75 10.54 12.24
C LEU A 197 -0.60 10.18 11.59
N ALA A 198 -1.71 10.64 12.14
CA ALA A 198 -3.04 10.37 11.61
C ALA A 198 -3.26 11.01 10.23
N CYS A 199 -2.82 12.27 10.04
CA CYS A 199 -2.83 12.90 8.72
C CYS A 199 -2.02 12.11 7.69
N GLY A 200 -0.79 11.69 8.03
CA GLY A 200 0.05 10.91 7.13
C GLY A 200 -0.51 9.52 6.84
N MET A 201 -1.11 8.88 7.84
CA MET A 201 -1.82 7.61 7.69
C MET A 201 -3.00 7.73 6.71
N MET A 202 -3.79 8.80 6.81
CA MET A 202 -4.89 9.04 5.89
C MET A 202 -4.45 9.50 4.50
N ALA A 203 -3.29 10.16 4.39
CA ALA A 203 -2.66 10.41 3.10
C ALA A 203 -2.36 9.07 2.39
N GLY A 204 -1.83 8.09 3.13
CA GLY A 204 -1.64 6.72 2.63
C GLY A 204 -2.94 6.02 2.27
N HIS A 205 -3.93 6.04 3.17
CA HIS A 205 -5.22 5.40 2.95
C HIS A 205 -5.97 5.97 1.72
N LEU A 206 -5.78 7.26 1.42
CA LEU A 206 -6.33 7.87 0.22
C LEU A 206 -5.54 7.54 -1.05
N ALA A 207 -4.27 7.14 -0.93
CA ALA A 207 -3.37 6.85 -2.06
C ALA A 207 -3.27 5.35 -2.41
N GLU A 208 -3.58 4.46 -1.45
CA GLU A 208 -3.61 3.02 -1.64
C GLU A 208 -4.78 2.56 -2.53
N CYS A 209 -4.85 1.25 -2.81
CA CYS A 209 -5.87 0.65 -3.68
C CYS A 209 -5.88 1.23 -5.12
N GLY A 210 -4.75 1.80 -5.56
CA GLY A 210 -4.50 2.22 -6.93
C GLY A 210 -5.38 3.38 -7.36
N ALA A 211 -6.25 3.18 -8.35
CA ALA A 211 -7.08 4.24 -8.92
C ALA A 211 -8.36 4.56 -8.12
N GLN A 212 -8.57 4.01 -6.93
CA GLN A 212 -9.87 4.10 -6.24
C GLN A 212 -10.32 5.54 -6.00
N VAL A 213 -9.46 6.36 -5.37
CA VAL A 213 -9.76 7.78 -5.07
C VAL A 213 -9.89 8.64 -6.34
N SER A 214 -9.34 8.17 -7.46
CA SER A 214 -9.41 8.84 -8.77
C SER A 214 -10.49 8.27 -9.69
N GLY A 215 -11.40 7.47 -9.14
CA GLY A 215 -12.62 7.04 -9.82
C GLY A 215 -12.66 5.57 -10.25
N GLY A 216 -11.63 4.78 -9.96
CA GLY A 216 -11.49 3.39 -10.40
C GLY A 216 -12.63 2.47 -9.93
N TYR A 217 -12.85 2.35 -8.62
CA TYR A 217 -13.97 1.59 -8.05
C TYR A 217 -15.24 2.41 -7.85
N PHE A 218 -15.13 3.74 -7.93
CA PHE A 218 -16.27 4.65 -7.85
C PHE A 218 -17.18 4.55 -9.08
N ALA A 219 -16.62 4.21 -10.25
CA ALA A 219 -17.34 4.22 -11.51
C ALA A 219 -18.51 3.23 -11.55
N ASP A 220 -19.69 3.75 -11.87
CA ASP A 220 -20.92 2.98 -12.11
C ASP A 220 -21.63 3.61 -13.33
N PRO A 221 -21.39 3.09 -14.56
CA PRO A 221 -21.87 3.73 -15.78
C PRO A 221 -23.37 4.03 -15.77
N GLY A 222 -23.74 5.29 -15.99
CA GLY A 222 -25.11 5.78 -15.94
C GLY A 222 -25.58 6.29 -14.56
N PHE A 223 -24.78 6.09 -13.51
CA PHE A 223 -25.03 6.62 -12.16
C PHE A 223 -23.87 7.49 -11.64
N LYS A 224 -22.64 7.00 -11.80
CA LYS A 224 -21.38 7.63 -11.41
C LYS A 224 -20.41 7.55 -12.59
N ASP A 225 -20.62 8.42 -13.57
CA ASP A 225 -19.79 8.42 -14.78
C ASP A 225 -18.38 8.96 -14.50
N VAL A 226 -17.37 8.17 -14.85
CA VAL A 226 -15.95 8.52 -14.70
C VAL A 226 -15.30 8.57 -16.09
N PRO A 227 -14.70 9.71 -16.48
CA PRO A 227 -14.14 9.86 -17.81
C PRO A 227 -12.87 9.02 -17.99
N GLY A 228 -12.68 8.43 -19.18
CA GLY A 228 -11.38 7.87 -19.57
C GLY A 228 -10.84 6.73 -18.68
N LEU A 229 -11.70 5.87 -18.11
CA LEU A 229 -11.29 4.77 -17.21
C LEU A 229 -10.15 3.90 -17.75
N ALA A 230 -10.11 3.71 -19.08
CA ALA A 230 -9.07 2.99 -19.79
C ALA A 230 -7.63 3.51 -19.52
N THR A 231 -7.50 4.79 -19.18
CA THR A 231 -6.23 5.47 -18.89
C THR A 231 -6.32 6.22 -17.56
N VAL A 232 -7.08 5.70 -16.59
CA VAL A 232 -7.26 6.31 -15.27
C VAL A 232 -5.92 6.66 -14.62
N GLY A 233 -5.79 7.88 -14.15
CA GLY A 233 -4.57 8.35 -13.47
C GLY A 233 -4.57 7.94 -12.00
N TYR A 234 -3.44 7.47 -11.50
CA TYR A 234 -3.28 7.10 -10.09
C TYR A 234 -3.08 8.37 -9.25
N PRO A 235 -3.48 8.36 -7.97
CA PRO A 235 -3.46 9.56 -7.16
C PRO A 235 -2.05 10.05 -6.86
N ILE A 236 -1.94 11.37 -6.69
CA ILE A 236 -0.83 12.04 -6.04
C ILE A 236 -1.41 12.82 -4.86
N ILE A 237 -0.84 12.64 -3.67
CA ILE A 237 -1.22 13.39 -2.47
C ILE A 237 -0.15 14.44 -2.20
N GLU A 238 -0.56 15.70 -2.14
CA GLU A 238 0.27 16.79 -1.63
C GLU A 238 0.06 16.87 -0.12
N VAL A 239 1.15 16.75 0.63
CA VAL A 239 1.13 16.81 2.09
C VAL A 239 1.96 18.00 2.55
N GLU A 240 1.37 18.86 3.35
CA GLU A 240 2.10 19.97 3.99
C GLU A 240 2.65 19.55 5.35
N GLN A 241 3.61 20.31 5.87
CA GLN A 241 4.25 20.03 7.17
C GLN A 241 3.24 20.02 8.33
N ASP A 242 2.12 20.73 8.21
CA ASP A 242 1.02 20.75 9.17
C ASP A 242 -0.01 19.63 8.95
N GLY A 243 0.31 18.63 8.12
CA GLY A 243 -0.57 17.51 7.83
C GLY A 243 -1.78 17.84 6.94
N SER A 244 -1.87 19.05 6.39
CA SER A 244 -2.91 19.38 5.40
C SER A 244 -2.72 18.55 4.12
N LEU A 245 -3.82 17.98 3.61
CA LEU A 245 -3.79 17.09 2.46
C LEU A 245 -4.49 17.72 1.25
N ILE A 246 -3.89 17.58 0.07
CA ILE A 246 -4.56 17.82 -1.21
C ILE A 246 -4.41 16.59 -2.09
N ILE A 247 -5.54 16.00 -2.46
CA ILE A 247 -5.63 14.85 -3.34
C ILE A 247 -5.74 15.35 -4.77
N THR A 248 -4.89 14.83 -5.66
CA THR A 248 -4.89 15.12 -7.08
C THR A 248 -4.49 13.89 -7.89
N LYS A 249 -4.37 14.04 -9.21
CA LYS A 249 -3.88 13.01 -10.13
C LYS A 249 -3.10 13.68 -11.28
N PRO A 250 -2.25 12.94 -12.02
CA PRO A 250 -1.55 13.47 -13.18
C PRO A 250 -2.49 14.12 -14.21
N ALA A 251 -2.05 15.22 -14.81
CA ALA A 251 -2.79 15.86 -15.90
C ALA A 251 -2.88 14.92 -17.12
N ASN A 252 -3.89 15.13 -17.99
CA ASN A 252 -4.08 14.36 -19.23
C ASN A 252 -4.29 12.84 -19.07
N THR A 253 -4.60 12.37 -17.86
CA THR A 253 -5.05 11.00 -17.59
C THR A 253 -6.57 10.96 -17.44
N GLY A 254 -7.16 9.77 -17.55
CA GLY A 254 -8.56 9.53 -17.18
C GLY A 254 -8.80 9.61 -15.68
N GLY A 255 -10.01 9.31 -15.25
CA GLY A 255 -10.45 9.41 -13.87
C GLY A 255 -10.93 10.80 -13.48
N CYS A 256 -11.38 10.92 -12.23
CA CYS A 256 -11.71 12.19 -11.60
C CYS A 256 -11.36 12.15 -10.10
N VAL A 257 -10.89 13.27 -9.55
CA VAL A 257 -10.76 13.45 -8.10
C VAL A 257 -11.78 14.49 -7.66
N THR A 258 -12.80 14.02 -6.95
CA THR A 258 -13.93 14.83 -6.49
C THR A 258 -14.18 14.60 -5.00
N GLU A 259 -14.98 15.44 -4.36
CA GLU A 259 -15.41 15.16 -2.99
C GLU A 259 -16.05 13.78 -2.82
N GLN A 260 -16.76 13.29 -3.83
CA GLN A 260 -17.44 11.99 -3.77
C GLN A 260 -16.43 10.84 -3.79
N THR A 261 -15.46 10.88 -4.71
CA THR A 261 -14.43 9.83 -4.80
C THR A 261 -13.52 9.83 -3.56
N VAL A 262 -13.20 11.03 -3.03
CA VAL A 262 -12.41 11.18 -1.81
C VAL A 262 -13.18 10.69 -0.58
N LYS A 263 -14.46 11.04 -0.41
CA LYS A 263 -15.27 10.55 0.72
C LYS A 263 -15.47 9.03 0.67
N GLU A 264 -15.64 8.46 -0.53
CA GLU A 264 -15.80 7.01 -0.69
C GLU A 264 -14.51 6.27 -0.30
N GLN A 265 -13.34 6.77 -0.71
CA GLN A 265 -12.07 6.21 -0.26
C GLN A 265 -11.81 6.44 1.21
N LEU A 266 -12.07 7.65 1.74
CA LEU A 266 -11.79 8.02 3.14
C LEU A 266 -12.52 7.12 4.15
N LEU A 267 -13.68 6.59 3.77
CA LEU A 267 -14.52 5.71 4.61
C LEU A 267 -14.40 4.23 4.20
N TYR A 268 -13.56 3.91 3.22
CA TYR A 268 -13.42 2.54 2.72
C TYR A 268 -12.76 1.65 3.77
N GLU A 269 -13.38 0.52 4.10
CA GLU A 269 -12.90 -0.41 5.14
C GLU A 269 -12.71 0.20 6.55
N VAL A 270 -13.25 1.40 6.79
CA VAL A 270 -13.28 2.03 8.11
C VAL A 270 -14.54 1.60 8.85
N HIS A 271 -14.38 0.81 9.92
CA HIS A 271 -15.51 0.31 10.71
C HIS A 271 -16.03 1.34 11.72
N ASP A 272 -15.14 1.93 12.51
CA ASP A 272 -15.45 2.99 13.47
C ASP A 272 -14.64 4.25 13.10
N PRO A 273 -15.28 5.29 12.51
CA PRO A 273 -14.61 6.52 12.13
C PRO A 273 -13.96 7.27 13.30
N ALA A 274 -14.41 7.05 14.54
CA ALA A 274 -13.78 7.67 15.71
C ALA A 274 -12.52 6.91 16.16
N ASN A 275 -12.39 5.63 15.80
CA ASN A 275 -11.32 4.75 16.30
C ASN A 275 -10.81 3.82 15.18
N TYR A 276 -10.35 4.40 14.08
CA TYR A 276 -9.74 3.62 13.01
C TYR A 276 -8.32 3.20 13.41
N LEU A 277 -8.18 1.92 13.78
CA LEU A 277 -6.94 1.36 14.33
C LEU A 277 -5.91 1.11 13.23
N THR A 278 -4.73 1.73 13.34
CA THR A 278 -3.56 1.45 12.49
C THR A 278 -2.33 1.15 13.35
N PRO A 279 -1.26 0.54 12.80
CA PRO A 279 -0.08 0.19 13.58
C PRO A 279 0.63 1.39 14.23
N ASP A 280 0.55 2.59 13.69
CA ASP A 280 1.32 3.74 14.21
C ASP A 280 0.45 4.72 15.02
N VAL A 281 -0.86 4.72 14.80
CA VAL A 281 -1.79 5.69 15.40
C VAL A 281 -3.22 5.16 15.34
N THR A 282 -4.06 5.54 16.30
CA THR A 282 -5.51 5.37 16.14
C THR A 282 -6.09 6.64 15.53
N VAL A 283 -6.64 6.56 14.33
CA VAL A 283 -7.15 7.71 13.58
C VAL A 283 -8.60 8.03 13.99
N ASP A 284 -8.88 9.33 14.16
CA ASP A 284 -10.19 9.89 14.40
C ASP A 284 -10.60 10.81 13.24
N LEU A 285 -11.62 10.37 12.49
CA LEU A 285 -12.19 11.02 11.32
C LEU A 285 -13.46 11.81 11.64
N THR A 286 -13.89 11.88 12.90
CA THR A 286 -15.17 12.54 13.27
C THR A 286 -15.20 14.04 12.99
N HIS A 287 -14.02 14.65 12.81
CA HIS A 287 -13.83 16.05 12.46
C HIS A 287 -13.28 16.25 11.04
N ALA A 288 -13.19 15.18 10.23
CA ALA A 288 -12.63 15.28 8.90
C ALA A 288 -13.54 16.10 7.96
N GLU A 289 -12.94 17.08 7.29
CA GLU A 289 -13.62 17.90 6.28
C GLU A 289 -13.03 17.61 4.91
N VAL A 290 -13.90 17.40 3.92
CA VAL A 290 -13.51 17.16 2.52
C VAL A 290 -14.11 18.26 1.66
N ARG A 291 -13.26 19.02 0.97
CA ARG A 291 -13.68 20.20 0.20
C ARG A 291 -13.07 20.23 -1.20
N GLN A 292 -13.90 20.40 -2.24
CA GLN A 292 -13.41 20.67 -3.59
C GLN A 292 -12.71 22.03 -3.65
N LEU A 293 -11.47 22.07 -4.13
CA LEU A 293 -10.73 23.31 -4.38
C LEU A 293 -10.76 23.72 -5.86
N ALA A 294 -10.59 22.74 -6.75
CA ALA A 294 -10.57 22.92 -8.20
C ALA A 294 -10.85 21.57 -8.88
N PRO A 295 -11.07 21.50 -10.21
CA PRO A 295 -11.16 20.21 -10.91
C PRO A 295 -9.96 19.32 -10.59
N ASN A 296 -10.22 18.09 -10.15
CA ASN A 296 -9.21 17.13 -9.69
C ASN A 296 -8.34 17.57 -8.52
N ARG A 297 -8.74 18.58 -7.73
CA ARG A 297 -8.06 18.97 -6.49
C ARG A 297 -9.05 19.07 -5.34
N VAL A 298 -8.88 18.19 -4.36
CA VAL A 298 -9.74 18.10 -3.17
C VAL A 298 -8.87 18.20 -1.93
N SER A 299 -9.26 19.07 -1.00
CA SER A 299 -8.59 19.19 0.30
C SER A 299 -9.25 18.29 1.33
N VAL A 300 -8.43 17.68 2.18
CA VAL A 300 -8.87 16.97 3.39
C VAL A 300 -8.15 17.55 4.59
N THR A 301 -8.94 17.94 5.60
CA THR A 301 -8.45 18.53 6.85
C THR A 301 -9.20 17.93 8.05
N GLY A 302 -8.80 18.29 9.28
CA GLY A 302 -9.54 17.91 10.49
C GLY A 302 -9.35 16.46 10.95
N ILE A 303 -8.44 15.71 10.32
CA ILE A 303 -8.02 14.38 10.77
C ILE A 303 -7.25 14.54 12.09
N ARG A 304 -7.58 13.70 13.09
CA ARG A 304 -6.92 13.70 14.40
C ARG A 304 -6.41 12.32 14.76
N GLY A 305 -5.47 12.27 15.70
CA GLY A 305 -4.88 11.03 16.20
C GLY A 305 -5.04 10.82 17.69
N LYS A 306 -5.05 9.55 18.05
CA LYS A 306 -4.96 9.03 19.43
C LYS A 306 -3.74 8.09 19.51
N PRO A 307 -3.26 7.77 20.72
CA PRO A 307 -2.21 6.78 20.89
C PRO A 307 -2.42 5.51 20.06
N ALA A 308 -1.31 4.98 19.55
CA ALA A 308 -1.31 3.75 18.78
C ALA A 308 -1.88 2.59 19.62
N PRO A 309 -2.61 1.62 19.02
CA PRO A 309 -3.19 0.50 19.76
C PRO A 309 -2.10 -0.35 20.39
N GLU A 310 -2.32 -0.95 21.56
CA GLU A 310 -1.31 -1.81 22.23
C GLU A 310 -1.00 -3.10 21.45
N ARG A 311 -1.86 -3.46 20.51
CA ARG A 311 -1.79 -4.71 19.73
C ARG A 311 -1.79 -4.42 18.24
N LEU A 312 -1.03 -5.22 17.49
CA LEU A 312 -0.91 -5.12 16.04
C LEU A 312 -1.79 -6.16 15.36
N LYS A 313 -2.40 -5.75 14.24
CA LYS A 313 -3.17 -6.63 13.37
C LYS A 313 -2.27 -7.74 12.82
N THR A 314 -2.77 -8.97 12.80
CA THR A 314 -2.04 -10.16 12.34
C THR A 314 -2.96 -11.01 11.48
N THR A 315 -2.47 -11.43 10.32
CA THR A 315 -3.16 -12.38 9.46
C THR A 315 -2.50 -13.73 9.58
N VAL A 316 -3.24 -14.70 10.09
CA VAL A 316 -2.83 -16.11 10.14
C VAL A 316 -3.64 -16.90 9.11
N CYS A 317 -2.93 -17.70 8.34
CA CYS A 317 -3.41 -18.29 7.12
C CYS A 317 -3.05 -19.77 7.11
N TYR A 318 -4.07 -20.64 7.13
CA TYR A 318 -3.93 -22.10 7.13
C TYR A 318 -4.46 -22.71 5.83
N GLU A 319 -3.98 -23.87 5.40
CA GLU A 319 -4.52 -24.56 4.24
C GLU A 319 -5.97 -25.03 4.47
N GLY A 320 -6.85 -24.71 3.54
CA GLY A 320 -8.29 -24.99 3.59
C GLY A 320 -8.74 -25.97 2.52
N VAL A 321 -9.88 -26.63 2.78
CA VAL A 321 -10.45 -27.71 1.95
C VAL A 321 -11.35 -27.24 0.79
N GLY A 322 -11.68 -25.95 0.67
CA GLY A 322 -12.65 -25.41 -0.30
C GLY A 322 -12.07 -24.57 -1.45
N ARG A 323 -12.86 -24.36 -2.52
CA ARG A 323 -12.61 -23.39 -3.61
C ARG A 323 -13.72 -22.34 -3.62
N ALA A 324 -13.38 -21.06 -3.78
CA ALA A 324 -14.34 -20.06 -4.24
C ALA A 324 -13.64 -19.04 -5.12
N ARG A 325 -14.46 -18.50 -6.01
CA ARG A 325 -14.06 -17.66 -7.13
C ARG A 325 -14.67 -16.29 -6.88
N ARG A 326 -13.84 -15.25 -6.85
CA ARG A 326 -14.31 -13.88 -6.98
C ARG A 326 -13.67 -13.32 -8.24
N LYS A 327 -14.50 -12.97 -9.22
CA LYS A 327 -14.08 -12.23 -10.41
C LYS A 327 -14.39 -10.77 -10.15
N PHE A 328 -13.38 -9.92 -10.25
CA PHE A 328 -13.58 -8.49 -10.43
C PHE A 328 -13.39 -8.20 -11.92
N LEU A 329 -14.30 -7.42 -12.49
CA LEU A 329 -14.23 -6.95 -13.87
C LEU A 329 -13.93 -5.46 -13.81
N THR A 330 -12.74 -5.07 -14.21
CA THR A 330 -12.36 -3.66 -14.44
C THR A 330 -12.28 -3.43 -15.95
N PRO A 331 -12.91 -2.38 -16.51
CA PRO A 331 -12.79 -2.07 -17.93
C PRO A 331 -11.40 -1.49 -18.27
N GLY A 332 -10.73 -2.04 -19.28
CA GLY A 332 -9.45 -1.55 -19.81
C GLY A 332 -9.30 -1.82 -21.32
N PRO A 333 -8.53 -1.02 -22.08
CA PRO A 333 -8.53 -1.00 -23.55
C PRO A 333 -7.67 -2.11 -24.20
N THR A 334 -6.75 -2.71 -23.45
CA THR A 334 -5.81 -3.71 -23.98
C THR A 334 -5.75 -4.92 -23.05
N ARG A 335 -6.43 -5.98 -23.48
CA ARG A 335 -6.53 -7.34 -22.91
C ARG A 335 -7.50 -7.50 -21.73
N TRP A 336 -8.52 -8.31 -22.00
CA TRP A 336 -9.32 -9.05 -21.02
C TRP A 336 -8.39 -9.90 -20.14
N HIS A 337 -8.17 -9.53 -18.89
CA HIS A 337 -7.47 -10.38 -17.92
C HIS A 337 -8.45 -10.88 -16.87
N GLY A 338 -9.25 -11.87 -17.25
CA GLY A 338 -9.89 -12.74 -16.27
C GLY A 338 -8.85 -13.70 -15.70
N ARG A 339 -8.21 -13.35 -14.57
CA ARG A 339 -7.36 -14.33 -13.87
C ARG A 339 -8.24 -15.39 -13.19
N ASN A 340 -8.23 -16.60 -13.73
CA ASN A 340 -8.56 -17.79 -12.96
C ASN A 340 -7.35 -18.10 -12.08
N LEU A 341 -7.40 -17.77 -10.80
CA LEU A 341 -6.42 -18.24 -9.82
C LEU A 341 -7.03 -19.43 -9.07
N PRO A 342 -6.70 -20.69 -9.44
CA PRO A 342 -7.19 -21.87 -8.76
C PRO A 342 -6.41 -22.08 -7.45
N HIS A 343 -6.64 -21.26 -6.43
CA HIS A 343 -6.04 -21.51 -5.12
C HIS A 343 -7.03 -22.27 -4.23
N ARG A 344 -6.60 -23.43 -3.70
CA ARG A 344 -7.24 -24.08 -2.55
C ARG A 344 -7.23 -23.08 -1.39
N TYR A 345 -8.33 -22.94 -0.65
CA TYR A 345 -8.45 -21.84 0.28
C TYR A 345 -7.41 -21.83 1.36
N CYS A 346 -7.31 -20.66 1.98
CA CYS A 346 -6.63 -20.46 3.23
C CYS A 346 -7.74 -20.23 4.29
N ALA A 347 -7.87 -21.04 5.34
CA ALA A 347 -8.66 -20.63 6.50
C ALA A 347 -7.94 -19.44 7.13
N ARG A 348 -8.64 -18.32 7.23
CA ARG A 348 -8.07 -17.06 7.75
C ARG A 348 -8.49 -16.92 9.19
N GLY A 349 -7.56 -16.51 10.03
CA GLY A 349 -7.83 -15.97 11.35
C GLY A 349 -7.26 -14.57 11.40
N TRP A 350 -8.13 -13.56 11.46
CA TRP A 350 -7.70 -12.24 11.91
C TRP A 350 -7.40 -12.32 13.40
N CYS A 351 -6.16 -12.05 13.75
CA CYS A 351 -5.72 -12.00 15.13
C CYS A 351 -5.04 -10.66 15.41
N SER A 352 -4.74 -10.41 16.68
CA SER A 352 -3.77 -9.39 17.06
C SER A 352 -2.72 -9.97 18.00
N VAL A 353 -1.51 -9.41 17.94
CA VAL A 353 -0.38 -9.72 18.83
C VAL A 353 0.05 -8.46 19.58
N PRO A 354 0.67 -8.57 20.77
CA PRO A 354 1.35 -7.44 21.40
C PRO A 354 2.41 -6.81 20.47
N ARG A 355 2.67 -5.51 20.65
CA ARG A 355 3.66 -4.75 19.88
C ARG A 355 5.09 -5.27 19.99
#